data_AF-A0A921FWW5-F1
#
_entry.id   AF-A0A921FWW5-F1
#
_cell.length_a   1.000
_cell.length_b   1.000
_cell.length_c   1.000
_cell.angle_alpha   90.00
_cell.angle_beta   90.00
_cell.angle_gamma   90.00
#
_symmetry.space_group_name_H-M   'P 1'
#
loop_
_entity.id
_entity.type
_entity.pdbx_description
1 polymer ?
#
loop_
_entity_poly.entity_id
_entity_poly.type
_entity_poly.pdbx_seq_one_letter_code
_entity_poly.pdbx_strand_id
1 'polypeptide(L)'
;ISAPEIIAAHVDSNGTAHPNLKSRLDNFEVSATQQLQQKADQSFVDSQLSAIVSGAPKGTYTDLASLQTAYPDGAEGIFLVLSDGHWYYWNDMTNAWTDGGIYQATTSNDFPATNDAVNGNFSNSISGWGQAGGQLSAADNELTYKVVSLSATARIERNVDDAVPTHKYYMKLDILPKYSTTTYFQIGDSVNDNATLTPNVWNRYSRIATAISNTRFRLYHRTNASYAVNDTFKVKDVMIIDLTKTFGAGSEPDVTEMDRIMSKYPNLFFEGSVGTLLTNKDLYEDFTSYLTTENKEWVV
;
A
#
# COMPACT_ATOMS: atom_id res chain seq x y z
N ILE A 1 11.24 49.95 -48.00
CA ILE A 1 10.52 48.66 -47.97
C ILE A 1 10.03 48.40 -49.38
N SER A 2 10.42 47.28 -49.97
CA SER A 2 10.10 46.97 -51.37
C SER A 2 8.63 46.50 -51.49
N ALA A 3 7.93 46.83 -52.58
CA ALA A 3 6.55 46.41 -52.78
C ALA A 3 6.31 44.87 -52.63
N PRO A 4 7.26 43.99 -53.04
CA PRO A 4 7.14 42.55 -52.82
C PRO A 4 7.12 42.14 -51.34
N GLU A 5 7.86 42.85 -50.49
CA GLU A 5 7.95 42.59 -49.05
C GLU A 5 6.62 42.89 -48.34
N ILE A 6 5.94 43.96 -48.74
CA ILE A 6 4.61 44.34 -48.22
C ILE A 6 3.55 43.31 -48.65
N ILE A 7 3.60 42.85 -49.91
CA ILE A 7 2.67 41.85 -50.43
C ILE A 7 2.85 40.50 -49.71
N ALA A 8 4.10 40.07 -49.49
CA ALA A 8 4.38 38.86 -48.73
C ALA A 8 3.88 38.96 -47.28
N ALA A 9 3.97 40.14 -46.66
CA ALA A 9 3.49 40.38 -45.31
C ALA A 9 1.95 40.40 -45.17
N HIS A 10 1.19 40.35 -46.26
CA HIS A 10 -0.27 40.23 -46.20
C HIS A 10 -0.76 38.78 -46.10
N VAL A 11 0.13 37.79 -46.25
CA VAL A 11 -0.22 36.37 -46.14
C VAL A 11 0.08 35.89 -44.72
N ASP A 12 -0.88 35.25 -44.06
CA ASP A 12 -0.66 34.65 -42.74
C ASP A 12 0.06 33.29 -42.79
N SER A 13 0.35 32.72 -41.62
CA SER A 13 1.05 31.43 -41.51
C SER A 13 0.27 30.25 -42.08
N ASN A 14 -1.03 30.42 -42.34
CA ASN A 14 -1.90 29.41 -42.95
C ASN A 14 -2.05 29.60 -44.46
N GLY A 15 -1.34 30.59 -45.05
CA GLY A 15 -1.40 30.89 -46.48
C GLY A 15 -2.58 31.76 -46.89
N THR A 16 -3.33 32.34 -45.95
CA THR A 16 -4.49 33.19 -46.28
C THR A 16 -4.03 34.61 -46.58
N ALA A 17 -4.42 35.14 -47.75
CA ALA A 17 -4.11 36.51 -48.14
C ALA A 17 -5.12 37.50 -47.55
N HIS A 18 -4.61 38.52 -46.84
CA HIS A 18 -5.41 39.60 -46.25
C HIS A 18 -5.34 40.87 -47.11
N PRO A 19 -6.39 41.72 -47.15
CA PRO A 19 -6.42 42.92 -48.00
C PRO A 19 -5.28 43.92 -47.75
N ASN A 20 -4.83 43.98 -46.51
CA ASN A 20 -3.69 44.80 -46.08
C ASN A 20 -3.10 44.22 -44.78
N LEU A 21 -1.92 44.71 -44.41
CA LEU A 21 -1.22 44.31 -43.19
C LEU A 21 -2.06 44.52 -41.92
N LYS A 22 -2.86 45.59 -41.86
CA LYS A 22 -3.73 45.86 -40.71
C LYS A 22 -4.77 44.75 -40.52
N SER A 23 -5.45 44.33 -41.59
CA SER A 23 -6.43 43.25 -41.53
C SER A 23 -5.82 41.92 -41.08
N ARG A 24 -4.58 41.61 -41.49
CA ARG A 24 -3.85 40.44 -41.00
C ARG A 24 -3.53 40.55 -39.51
N LEU A 25 -3.07 41.72 -39.05
CA LEU A 25 -2.73 41.95 -37.65
C LEU A 25 -3.97 41.89 -36.75
N ASP A 26 -5.08 42.50 -37.17
CA ASP A 26 -6.36 42.44 -36.45
C ASP A 26 -6.83 40.97 -36.32
N ASN A 27 -6.72 40.17 -37.40
CA ASN A 27 -7.07 38.75 -37.38
C ASN A 27 -6.13 37.90 -36.48
N PHE A 28 -4.84 38.22 -36.45
CA PHE A 28 -3.90 37.60 -35.51
C PHE A 28 -4.25 37.93 -34.06
N GLU A 29 -4.59 39.18 -33.74
CA GLU A 29 -4.98 39.61 -32.41
C GLU A 29 -6.28 38.92 -31.95
N VAL A 30 -7.28 38.83 -32.83
CA VAL A 30 -8.54 38.11 -32.55
C VAL A 30 -8.29 36.62 -32.32
N SER A 31 -7.52 35.96 -33.18
CA SER A 31 -7.25 34.52 -33.04
C SER A 31 -6.40 34.19 -31.80
N ALA A 32 -5.41 35.03 -31.48
CA ALA A 32 -4.62 34.90 -30.25
C ALA A 32 -5.49 35.08 -28.99
N THR A 33 -6.40 36.06 -29.00
CA THR A 33 -7.34 36.30 -27.90
C THR A 33 -8.31 35.13 -27.72
N GLN A 34 -8.84 34.58 -28.80
CA GLN A 34 -9.71 33.40 -28.75
C GLN A 34 -8.98 32.15 -28.23
N GLN A 35 -7.72 31.94 -28.63
CA GLN A 35 -6.92 30.83 -28.10
C GLN A 35 -6.58 30.99 -26.61
N LEU A 36 -6.40 32.22 -26.13
CA LEU A 36 -6.21 32.49 -24.69
C LEU A 36 -7.49 32.22 -23.89
N GLN A 37 -8.67 32.47 -24.44
CA GLN A 37 -9.95 32.13 -23.81
C GLN A 37 -10.24 30.62 -23.75
N GLN A 38 -9.61 29.82 -24.64
CA GLN A 38 -9.72 28.36 -24.61
C GLN A 38 -8.76 27.69 -23.61
N LYS A 39 -7.73 28.39 -23.14
CA LYS A 39 -6.90 27.92 -22.04
C LYS A 39 -7.69 28.17 -20.76
N ALA A 40 -7.92 27.13 -19.97
CA ALA A 40 -8.55 27.27 -18.66
C ALA A 40 -7.82 28.37 -17.86
N ASP A 41 -8.56 29.39 -17.41
CA ASP A 41 -8.01 30.48 -16.61
C ASP A 41 -7.36 29.88 -15.35
N GLN A 42 -6.19 30.37 -14.97
CA GLN A 42 -5.51 29.93 -13.75
C GLN A 42 -6.43 30.05 -12.54
N SER A 43 -7.28 31.08 -12.47
CA SER A 43 -8.27 31.24 -11.40
C SER A 43 -9.38 30.18 -11.43
N PHE A 44 -9.77 29.71 -12.61
CA PHE A 44 -10.70 28.60 -12.76
C PHE A 44 -10.05 27.29 -12.29
N VAL A 45 -8.83 27.02 -12.74
CA VAL A 45 -8.05 25.85 -12.30
C VAL A 45 -7.81 25.90 -10.79
N ASP A 46 -7.46 27.06 -10.24
CA ASP A 46 -7.21 27.26 -8.81
C ASP A 46 -8.49 27.18 -7.98
N SER A 47 -9.64 27.66 -8.48
CA SER A 47 -10.94 27.49 -7.80
C SER A 47 -11.36 26.03 -7.77
N GLN A 48 -11.25 25.32 -8.90
CA GLN A 48 -11.52 23.88 -8.95
C GLN A 48 -10.55 23.11 -8.05
N LEU A 49 -9.27 23.45 -8.06
CA LEU A 49 -8.26 22.82 -7.21
C LEU A 49 -8.48 23.15 -5.73
N SER A 50 -8.84 24.37 -5.37
CA SER A 50 -9.15 24.79 -3.99
C SER A 50 -10.40 24.10 -3.44
N ALA A 51 -11.43 23.93 -4.28
CA ALA A 51 -12.62 23.14 -3.95
C ALA A 51 -12.24 21.67 -3.64
N ILE A 52 -11.29 21.11 -4.38
CA ILE A 52 -10.72 19.77 -4.14
C ILE A 52 -9.86 19.74 -2.86
N VAL A 53 -9.05 20.78 -2.60
CA VAL A 53 -8.10 20.86 -1.47
C VAL A 53 -8.79 21.01 -0.11
N SER A 54 -10.01 21.55 -0.04
CA SER A 54 -10.79 21.56 1.22
C SER A 54 -11.26 20.17 1.65
N GLY A 55 -11.31 19.21 0.72
CA GLY A 55 -11.67 17.81 0.96
C GLY A 55 -13.11 17.59 1.46
N ALA A 56 -13.95 18.62 1.56
CA ALA A 56 -15.32 18.52 2.08
C ALA A 56 -16.34 19.02 1.05
N PRO A 57 -17.39 18.24 0.74
CA PRO A 57 -18.42 18.67 -0.19
C PRO A 57 -19.20 19.85 0.39
N LYS A 58 -19.55 20.83 -0.46
CA LYS A 58 -20.40 21.97 -0.07
C LYS A 58 -21.81 21.53 0.32
N GLY A 59 -22.26 20.39 -0.20
CA GLY A 59 -23.54 19.80 0.13
C GLY A 59 -23.60 18.33 -0.29
N THR A 60 -24.55 17.61 0.29
CA THR A 60 -24.80 16.19 0.00
C THR A 60 -26.25 16.01 -0.43
N TYR A 61 -26.48 15.20 -1.46
CA TYR A 61 -27.77 15.00 -2.10
C TYR A 61 -28.04 13.51 -2.29
N THR A 62 -29.30 13.07 -2.21
CA THR A 62 -29.64 11.64 -2.32
C THR A 62 -29.39 11.10 -3.72
N ASP A 63 -29.72 11.88 -4.76
CA ASP A 63 -29.56 11.54 -6.17
C ASP A 63 -29.21 12.79 -7.01
N LEU A 64 -28.72 12.57 -8.23
CA LEU A 64 -28.34 13.66 -9.13
C LEU A 64 -29.53 14.58 -9.47
N ALA A 65 -30.74 14.03 -9.54
CA ALA A 65 -31.95 14.82 -9.82
C ALA A 65 -32.26 15.82 -8.69
N SER A 66 -32.03 15.43 -7.43
CA SER A 66 -32.19 16.29 -6.27
C SER A 66 -31.16 17.43 -6.22
N LEU A 67 -29.92 17.17 -6.66
CA LEU A 67 -28.90 18.20 -6.86
C LEU A 67 -29.31 19.18 -7.98
N GLN A 68 -29.73 18.65 -9.13
CA GLN A 68 -30.21 19.45 -10.26
C GLN A 68 -31.44 20.28 -9.92
N THR A 69 -32.33 19.78 -9.06
CA THR A 69 -33.51 20.52 -8.61
C THR A 69 -33.14 21.64 -7.64
N ALA A 70 -32.17 21.42 -6.76
CA ALA A 70 -31.69 22.43 -5.82
C ALA A 70 -30.91 23.57 -6.53
N TYR A 71 -30.18 23.23 -7.59
CA TYR A 71 -29.35 24.14 -8.37
C TYR A 71 -29.55 23.92 -9.88
N PRO A 72 -30.68 24.38 -10.43
CA PRO A 72 -31.03 24.17 -11.85
C PRO A 72 -30.09 24.91 -12.82
N ASP A 73 -29.56 26.06 -12.39
CA ASP A 73 -28.61 26.88 -13.15
C ASP A 73 -27.15 26.66 -12.69
N GLY A 74 -26.92 25.62 -11.88
CA GLY A 74 -25.60 25.32 -11.32
C GLY A 74 -25.27 26.02 -10.01
N ALA A 75 -24.17 25.58 -9.41
CA ALA A 75 -23.56 26.22 -8.24
C ALA A 75 -22.06 25.96 -8.20
N GLU A 76 -21.29 26.93 -7.69
CA GLU A 76 -19.84 26.79 -7.56
C GLU A 76 -19.47 25.80 -6.44
N GLY A 77 -18.53 24.90 -6.73
CA GLY A 77 -17.94 23.93 -5.80
C GLY A 77 -18.34 22.48 -6.10
N ILE A 78 -17.97 21.57 -5.19
CA ILE A 78 -18.24 20.14 -5.32
C ILE A 78 -19.40 19.71 -4.41
N PHE A 79 -20.23 18.80 -4.91
CA PHE A 79 -21.39 18.25 -4.22
C PHE A 79 -21.35 16.74 -4.28
N LEU A 80 -21.69 16.06 -3.17
CA LEU A 80 -21.69 14.60 -3.10
C LEU A 80 -23.09 14.06 -3.36
N VAL A 81 -23.22 13.15 -4.34
CA VAL A 81 -24.44 12.39 -4.57
C VAL A 81 -24.31 11.02 -3.91
N LEU A 82 -25.25 10.70 -3.02
CA LEU A 82 -25.14 9.53 -2.14
C LEU A 82 -25.56 8.22 -2.81
N SER A 83 -26.43 8.27 -3.83
CA SER A 83 -26.92 7.06 -4.52
C SER A 83 -25.89 6.39 -5.42
N ASP A 84 -24.95 7.17 -5.98
CA ASP A 84 -23.82 6.66 -6.75
C ASP A 84 -22.48 6.79 -6.01
N GLY A 85 -22.40 7.66 -4.99
CA GLY A 85 -21.16 7.92 -4.24
C GLY A 85 -20.19 8.82 -4.99
N HIS A 86 -20.64 9.51 -6.04
CA HIS A 86 -19.81 10.38 -6.86
C HIS A 86 -19.89 11.83 -6.39
N TRP A 87 -18.80 12.57 -6.61
CA TRP A 87 -18.86 14.03 -6.50
C TRP A 87 -19.14 14.65 -7.86
N TYR A 88 -19.94 15.70 -7.85
CA TYR A 88 -20.36 16.45 -9.02
C TYR A 88 -19.95 17.91 -8.89
N TYR A 89 -19.62 18.53 -10.02
CA TYR A 89 -19.31 19.95 -10.10
C TYR A 89 -20.06 20.58 -11.29
N TRP A 90 -20.33 21.88 -11.21
CA TRP A 90 -20.94 22.60 -12.32
C TRP A 90 -19.88 23.00 -13.35
N ASN A 91 -20.10 22.64 -14.62
CA ASN A 91 -19.21 22.98 -15.73
C ASN A 91 -19.84 24.10 -16.58
N ASP A 92 -19.40 25.33 -16.33
CA ASP A 92 -19.89 26.54 -17.02
C ASP A 92 -19.69 26.50 -18.54
N MET A 93 -18.70 25.76 -19.06
CA MET A 93 -18.49 25.64 -20.51
C MET A 93 -19.57 24.81 -21.19
N THR A 94 -20.11 23.83 -20.48
CA THR A 94 -21.13 22.89 -21.00
C THR A 94 -22.52 23.16 -20.43
N ASN A 95 -22.64 24.09 -19.48
CA ASN A 95 -23.86 24.43 -18.77
C ASN A 95 -24.57 23.20 -18.18
N ALA A 96 -23.79 22.32 -17.54
CA ALA A 96 -24.25 21.04 -17.02
C ALA A 96 -23.46 20.59 -15.77
N TRP A 97 -24.15 19.85 -14.90
CA TRP A 97 -23.52 19.07 -13.83
C TRP A 97 -22.65 17.97 -14.44
N THR A 98 -21.36 17.98 -14.12
CA THR A 98 -20.38 17.01 -14.60
C THR A 98 -19.96 16.09 -13.46
N ASP A 99 -19.89 14.79 -13.76
CA ASP A 99 -19.39 13.77 -12.84
C ASP A 99 -17.86 13.89 -12.68
N GLY A 100 -17.41 14.10 -11.44
CA GLY A 100 -16.00 14.17 -11.08
C GLY A 100 -15.40 12.82 -10.63
N GLY A 101 -16.21 11.76 -10.58
CA GLY A 101 -15.85 10.42 -10.14
C GLY A 101 -16.24 10.11 -8.70
N ILE A 102 -15.86 8.93 -8.21
CA ILE A 102 -16.20 8.46 -6.86
C ILE A 102 -15.55 9.39 -5.81
N TYR A 103 -16.38 9.97 -4.94
CA TYR A 103 -15.92 10.79 -3.82
C TYR A 103 -15.33 9.90 -2.74
N GLN A 104 -14.11 10.22 -2.28
CA GLN A 104 -13.38 9.41 -1.30
C GLN A 104 -13.35 7.95 -1.76
N ALA A 105 -12.89 7.69 -2.99
CA ALA A 105 -12.84 6.37 -3.61
C ALA A 105 -12.56 5.29 -2.56
N THR A 106 -13.63 4.65 -2.10
CA THR A 106 -13.52 3.35 -1.47
C THR A 106 -13.36 2.38 -2.62
N THR A 107 -12.23 2.51 -3.35
CA THR A 107 -11.59 1.27 -3.73
C THR A 107 -11.33 0.60 -2.40
N SER A 108 -12.18 -0.37 -2.08
CA SER A 108 -12.01 -1.36 -1.05
C SER A 108 -10.71 -2.09 -1.35
N ASN A 109 -9.59 -1.38 -1.16
CA ASN A 109 -8.26 -1.91 -0.95
C ASN A 109 -8.24 -2.45 0.47
N ASP A 110 -9.26 -3.24 0.79
CA ASP A 110 -9.31 -4.05 1.97
C ASP A 110 -8.33 -5.17 1.67
N PHE A 111 -7.03 -4.89 1.85
CA PHE A 111 -5.93 -5.79 1.52
C PHE A 111 -6.17 -7.09 2.31
N PRO A 112 -6.80 -8.12 1.72
CA PRO A 112 -7.31 -9.23 2.50
C PRO A 112 -6.14 -10.18 2.70
N ALA A 113 -5.83 -10.46 3.95
CA ALA A 113 -4.65 -11.25 4.29
C ALA A 113 -5.07 -12.54 4.96
N THR A 114 -4.28 -13.59 4.71
CA THR A 114 -4.39 -14.86 5.40
C THR A 114 -3.06 -15.15 6.07
N ASN A 115 -3.12 -15.57 7.33
CA ASN A 115 -1.96 -16.14 7.99
C ASN A 115 -1.84 -17.60 7.55
N ASP A 116 -0.88 -17.85 6.66
CA ASP A 116 -0.60 -19.18 6.12
C ASP A 116 0.03 -20.11 7.17
N ALA A 117 0.54 -19.56 8.29
CA ALA A 117 0.95 -20.34 9.46
C ALA A 117 -0.28 -20.80 10.26
N VAL A 118 -1.02 -21.77 9.71
CA VAL A 118 -2.16 -22.40 10.40
C VAL A 118 -1.72 -22.93 11.76
N ASN A 119 -2.50 -22.62 12.80
CA ASN A 119 -2.18 -22.91 14.20
C ASN A 119 -0.83 -22.28 14.61
N GLY A 120 -0.58 -21.04 14.16
CA GLY A 120 0.64 -20.28 14.46
C GLY A 120 0.72 -19.77 15.89
N ASN A 121 -0.43 -19.69 16.57
CA ASN A 121 -0.51 -19.47 18.02
C ASN A 121 -0.39 -20.78 18.85
N PHE A 122 -0.22 -21.92 18.18
CA PHE A 122 -0.06 -23.25 18.78
C PHE A 122 -1.14 -23.67 19.77
N SER A 123 -2.38 -23.13 19.69
CA SER A 123 -3.58 -23.38 20.52
C SER A 123 -3.63 -24.72 21.29
N ASN A 124 -2.72 -24.89 22.26
CA ASN A 124 -2.34 -26.15 22.90
C ASN A 124 -2.16 -27.37 21.96
N SER A 125 -1.68 -27.15 20.73
CA SER A 125 -1.54 -28.19 19.69
C SER A 125 -0.35 -27.92 18.77
N ILE A 126 0.30 -28.99 18.30
CA ILE A 126 1.35 -28.94 17.25
C ILE A 126 0.81 -29.29 15.87
N SER A 127 -0.52 -29.39 15.69
CA SER A 127 -1.11 -29.71 14.39
C SER A 127 -0.61 -28.77 13.30
N GLY A 128 -0.21 -29.31 12.15
CA GLY A 128 0.36 -28.56 11.02
C GLY A 128 1.87 -28.30 11.11
N TRP A 129 2.52 -28.62 12.24
CA TRP A 129 3.94 -28.35 12.48
C TRP A 129 4.77 -29.62 12.56
N GLY A 130 5.98 -29.55 12.02
CA GLY A 130 7.00 -30.58 12.02
C GLY A 130 8.32 -30.05 12.54
N GLN A 131 9.30 -30.95 12.67
CA GLN A 131 10.60 -30.62 13.25
C GLN A 131 11.71 -31.51 12.71
N ALA A 132 12.95 -31.04 12.84
CA ALA A 132 14.13 -31.90 12.73
C ALA A 132 15.12 -31.60 13.86
N GLY A 133 15.73 -32.65 14.42
CA GLY A 133 16.72 -32.55 15.49
C GLY A 133 16.16 -32.47 16.92
N GLY A 134 14.84 -32.52 17.07
CA GLY A 134 14.17 -32.34 18.37
C GLY A 134 12.76 -32.90 18.38
N GLN A 135 12.05 -32.58 19.46
CA GLN A 135 10.66 -32.98 19.70
C GLN A 135 9.81 -31.75 20.03
N LEU A 136 8.63 -31.67 19.44
CA LEU A 136 7.66 -30.60 19.69
C LEU A 136 6.64 -31.02 20.75
N SER A 137 6.21 -30.04 21.52
CA SER A 137 5.02 -30.09 22.38
C SER A 137 4.41 -28.69 22.42
N ALA A 138 3.13 -28.56 22.73
CA ALA A 138 2.47 -27.27 22.85
C ALA A 138 1.60 -27.23 24.10
N ALA A 139 1.72 -26.14 24.86
CA ALA A 139 0.91 -25.84 26.04
C ALA A 139 0.92 -24.31 26.25
N ASP A 140 -0.12 -23.78 26.86
CA ASP A 140 -0.30 -22.34 27.13
C ASP A 140 -0.16 -21.46 25.88
N ASN A 141 -0.55 -21.97 24.71
CA ASN A 141 -0.36 -21.32 23.40
C ASN A 141 1.11 -21.05 23.05
N GLU A 142 2.01 -21.88 23.58
CA GLU A 142 3.44 -21.85 23.30
C GLU A 142 3.90 -23.22 22.80
N LEU A 143 4.57 -23.24 21.66
CA LEU A 143 5.30 -24.43 21.23
C LEU A 143 6.63 -24.49 21.97
N THR A 144 6.92 -25.63 22.56
CA THR A 144 8.22 -25.97 23.14
C THR A 144 8.95 -26.94 22.22
N TYR A 145 10.12 -26.54 21.75
CA TYR A 145 11.06 -27.43 21.06
C TYR A 145 12.04 -27.97 22.09
N LYS A 146 12.08 -29.29 22.26
CA LYS A 146 13.05 -30.00 23.10
C LYS A 146 14.16 -30.58 22.23
N VAL A 147 15.40 -30.26 22.55
CA VAL A 147 16.59 -30.79 21.85
C VAL A 147 16.72 -32.29 22.14
N VAL A 148 16.67 -33.10 21.09
CA VAL A 148 16.87 -34.56 21.18
C VAL A 148 18.24 -34.95 20.61
N SER A 149 18.70 -34.23 19.58
CA SER A 149 20.03 -34.39 18.99
C SER A 149 20.61 -33.02 18.63
N LEU A 150 21.89 -32.81 18.92
CA LEU A 150 22.61 -31.59 18.55
C LEU A 150 22.69 -31.47 17.03
N SER A 151 22.15 -30.38 16.46
CA SER A 151 22.08 -30.20 15.00
C SER A 151 22.23 -28.74 14.57
N ALA A 152 23.03 -28.53 13.51
CA ALA A 152 23.18 -27.25 12.83
C ALA A 152 21.99 -26.91 11.91
N THR A 153 21.09 -27.87 11.70
CA THR A 153 19.87 -27.74 10.90
C THR A 153 18.62 -28.07 11.73
N ALA A 154 18.73 -27.96 13.06
CA ALA A 154 17.61 -28.03 13.97
C ALA A 154 16.57 -26.97 13.58
N ARG A 155 15.30 -27.40 13.45
CA ARG A 155 14.25 -26.53 12.91
C ARG A 155 12.85 -26.92 13.36
N ILE A 156 11.97 -25.93 13.29
CA ILE A 156 10.51 -26.08 13.29
C ILE A 156 10.05 -25.73 11.87
N GLU A 157 9.14 -26.51 11.30
CA GLU A 157 8.68 -26.30 9.92
C GLU A 157 7.19 -26.53 9.78
N ARG A 158 6.58 -25.95 8.75
CA ARG A 158 5.21 -26.35 8.37
C ARG A 158 5.23 -27.76 7.77
N ASN A 159 4.10 -28.45 7.78
CA ASN A 159 3.97 -29.78 7.15
C ASN A 159 3.37 -29.72 5.74
N VAL A 160 3.48 -28.58 5.07
CA VAL A 160 2.93 -28.35 3.72
C VAL A 160 3.93 -27.52 2.92
N ASP A 161 4.26 -27.98 1.70
CA ASP A 161 5.00 -27.22 0.69
C ASP A 161 4.00 -26.42 -0.15
N ASP A 162 3.93 -25.12 0.08
CA ASP A 162 2.93 -24.21 -0.52
C ASP A 162 3.49 -22.82 -0.85
N ALA A 163 4.81 -22.62 -0.75
CA ALA A 163 5.40 -21.38 -1.23
C ALA A 163 5.21 -21.27 -2.75
N VAL A 164 5.05 -20.05 -3.24
CA VAL A 164 4.96 -19.76 -4.67
C VAL A 164 6.27 -19.10 -5.09
N PRO A 165 7.07 -19.71 -5.99
CA PRO A 165 8.26 -19.05 -6.52
C PRO A 165 7.94 -17.65 -7.01
N THR A 166 8.86 -16.71 -6.79
CA THR A 166 8.76 -15.25 -7.04
C THR A 166 7.88 -14.44 -6.09
N HIS A 167 7.02 -15.07 -5.28
CA HIS A 167 6.24 -14.33 -4.28
C HIS A 167 7.09 -13.91 -3.08
N LYS A 168 6.77 -12.76 -2.49
CA LYS A 168 7.34 -12.27 -1.24
C LYS A 168 6.47 -12.66 -0.06
N TYR A 169 7.11 -13.10 1.02
CA TYR A 169 6.44 -13.51 2.24
C TYR A 169 6.96 -12.73 3.44
N TYR A 170 6.07 -12.10 4.20
CA TYR A 170 6.35 -11.63 5.54
C TYR A 170 6.26 -12.81 6.51
N MET A 171 7.31 -13.01 7.30
CA MET A 171 7.39 -14.05 8.32
C MET A 171 7.69 -13.39 9.65
N LYS A 172 6.92 -13.71 10.69
CA LYS A 172 7.13 -13.22 12.06
C LYS A 172 6.91 -14.33 13.06
N LEU A 173 7.62 -14.28 14.19
CA LEU A 173 7.27 -15.01 15.40
C LEU A 173 7.82 -14.29 16.63
N ASP A 174 7.38 -14.75 17.80
CA ASP A 174 8.07 -14.49 19.05
C ASP A 174 8.79 -15.79 19.50
N ILE A 175 10.08 -15.69 19.86
CA ILE A 175 10.94 -16.81 20.28
C ILE A 175 11.61 -16.53 21.61
N LEU A 176 11.62 -17.53 22.50
CA LEU A 176 12.34 -17.52 23.78
C LEU A 176 13.48 -18.54 23.70
N PRO A 177 14.67 -18.13 23.20
CA PRO A 177 15.81 -19.02 23.10
C PRO A 177 16.53 -19.15 24.45
N LYS A 178 17.02 -20.34 24.79
CA LYS A 178 17.86 -20.52 25.99
C LYS A 178 19.26 -19.92 25.81
N TYR A 179 19.77 -19.95 24.59
CA TYR A 179 21.09 -19.45 24.22
C TYR A 179 21.05 -18.62 22.94
N SER A 180 21.98 -17.68 22.81
CA SER A 180 22.15 -16.90 21.59
C SER A 180 22.87 -17.77 20.57
N THR A 181 22.24 -17.98 19.43
CA THR A 181 22.74 -18.85 18.36
C THR A 181 22.13 -18.41 17.04
N THR A 182 22.66 -18.94 15.95
CA THR A 182 22.14 -18.70 14.61
C THR A 182 20.66 -19.07 14.51
N THR A 183 19.83 -18.07 14.24
CA THR A 183 18.39 -18.20 14.00
C THR A 183 18.03 -17.47 12.72
N TYR A 184 17.31 -18.15 11.82
CA TYR A 184 16.86 -17.56 10.56
C TYR A 184 15.60 -18.25 10.03
N PHE A 185 14.90 -17.56 9.15
CA PHE A 185 13.79 -18.11 8.39
C PHE A 185 14.24 -18.60 7.01
N GLN A 186 13.56 -19.63 6.54
CA GLN A 186 13.56 -20.02 5.14
C GLN A 186 12.12 -20.18 4.64
N ILE A 187 11.86 -19.76 3.40
CA ILE A 187 10.63 -20.06 2.66
C ILE A 187 10.94 -20.14 1.17
N GLY A 188 10.42 -21.16 0.48
CA GLY A 188 10.71 -21.43 -0.93
C GLY A 188 12.21 -21.52 -1.23
N ASP A 189 12.99 -22.16 -0.36
CA ASP A 189 14.46 -22.23 -0.37
C ASP A 189 15.20 -20.89 -0.23
N SER A 190 14.48 -19.76 -0.14
CA SER A 190 15.02 -18.44 0.16
C SER A 190 15.36 -18.34 1.64
N VAL A 191 16.59 -17.92 1.96
CA VAL A 191 17.11 -17.86 3.33
C VAL A 191 17.33 -16.39 3.73
N ASN A 192 16.86 -16.02 4.90
CA ASN A 192 17.13 -14.70 5.48
C ASN A 192 18.44 -14.67 6.28
N ASP A 193 18.99 -13.46 6.42
CA ASP A 193 20.12 -13.22 7.32
C ASP A 193 19.75 -13.53 8.78
N ASN A 194 20.75 -14.06 9.49
CA ASN A 194 20.63 -14.48 10.88
C ASN A 194 20.35 -13.29 11.80
N ALA A 195 19.49 -13.47 12.80
CA ALA A 195 19.33 -12.50 13.88
C ALA A 195 20.18 -12.83 15.11
N THR A 196 20.64 -11.77 15.77
CA THR A 196 21.20 -11.85 17.13
C THR A 196 20.05 -11.79 18.13
N LEU A 197 19.67 -12.94 18.69
CA LEU A 197 18.61 -13.03 19.68
C LEU A 197 19.19 -13.00 21.10
N THR A 198 18.51 -12.29 21.99
CA THR A 198 18.88 -12.23 23.41
C THR A 198 18.40 -13.49 24.13
N PRO A 199 19.29 -14.22 24.83
CA PRO A 199 18.90 -15.42 25.57
C PRO A 199 17.89 -15.13 26.69
N ASN A 200 17.02 -16.10 26.97
CA ASN A 200 16.10 -16.15 28.12
C ASN A 200 15.10 -14.98 28.20
N VAL A 201 14.87 -14.29 27.08
CA VAL A 201 13.79 -13.30 26.92
C VAL A 201 13.03 -13.57 25.62
N TRP A 202 11.76 -13.17 25.58
CA TRP A 202 11.00 -13.22 24.32
C TRP A 202 11.57 -12.20 23.35
N ASN A 203 12.01 -12.68 22.19
CA ASN A 203 12.49 -11.86 21.08
C ASN A 203 11.44 -11.91 19.98
N ARG A 204 11.09 -10.73 19.47
CA ARG A 204 10.35 -10.62 18.23
C ARG A 204 11.30 -10.72 17.05
N TYR A 205 10.96 -11.58 16.09
CA TYR A 205 11.77 -11.74 14.89
C TYR A 205 10.88 -11.76 13.65
N SER A 206 11.06 -10.77 12.78
CA SER A 206 10.31 -10.57 11.53
C SER A 206 11.27 -10.39 10.35
N ARG A 207 10.94 -10.95 9.18
CA ARG A 207 11.69 -10.77 7.92
C ARG A 207 10.76 -10.90 6.71
N ILE A 208 11.19 -10.38 5.57
CA ILE A 208 10.59 -10.65 4.27
C ILE A 208 11.58 -11.40 3.40
N ALA A 209 11.13 -12.47 2.74
CA ALA A 209 11.92 -13.17 1.72
C ALA A 209 11.09 -13.42 0.46
N THR A 210 11.78 -13.42 -0.68
CA THR A 210 11.21 -13.84 -1.97
C THR A 210 11.47 -15.33 -2.16
N ALA A 211 10.42 -16.13 -2.28
CA ALA A 211 10.53 -17.57 -2.54
C ALA A 211 11.17 -17.85 -3.91
N ILE A 212 12.02 -18.88 -3.98
CA ILE A 212 12.73 -19.32 -5.19
C ILE A 212 12.16 -20.67 -5.69
N SER A 213 11.59 -21.46 -4.77
CA SER A 213 10.93 -22.73 -5.01
C SER A 213 9.60 -22.80 -4.25
N ASN A 214 8.94 -23.96 -4.29
CA ASN A 214 7.72 -24.22 -3.53
C ASN A 214 7.95 -24.77 -2.13
N THR A 215 9.21 -24.89 -1.70
CA THR A 215 9.56 -25.41 -0.39
C THR A 215 8.90 -24.60 0.73
N ARG A 216 8.35 -25.29 1.72
CA ARG A 216 7.69 -24.71 2.89
C ARG A 216 8.51 -23.72 3.72
N PHE A 217 7.82 -23.05 4.64
CA PHE A 217 8.44 -22.30 5.74
C PHE A 217 9.21 -23.18 6.72
N ARG A 218 10.39 -22.71 7.14
CA ARG A 218 11.23 -23.28 8.20
C ARG A 218 11.81 -22.19 9.08
N LEU A 219 11.71 -22.37 10.39
CA LEU A 219 12.50 -21.65 11.39
C LEU A 219 13.69 -22.52 11.77
N TYR A 220 14.89 -22.09 11.40
CA TYR A 220 16.12 -22.70 11.87
C TYR A 220 16.58 -22.05 13.16
N HIS A 221 16.97 -22.87 14.14
CA HIS A 221 17.61 -22.42 15.38
C HIS A 221 18.67 -23.44 15.76
N ARG A 222 19.95 -23.09 15.56
CA ARG A 222 21.05 -24.06 15.69
C ARG A 222 21.25 -24.53 17.13
N THR A 223 21.32 -25.85 17.30
CA THR A 223 21.49 -26.48 18.62
C THR A 223 22.86 -27.16 18.77
N ASN A 224 23.72 -27.15 17.76
CA ASN A 224 24.95 -27.94 17.73
C ASN A 224 26.16 -27.39 18.53
N ALA A 225 26.04 -26.21 19.15
CA ALA A 225 27.15 -25.61 19.90
C ALA A 225 26.79 -25.34 21.37
N SER A 226 25.78 -24.49 21.60
CA SER A 226 25.46 -24.00 22.95
C SER A 226 24.42 -24.84 23.71
N TYR A 227 23.60 -25.61 22.99
CA TYR A 227 22.54 -26.41 23.59
C TYR A 227 23.07 -27.79 24.02
N ALA A 228 22.42 -28.37 25.03
CA ALA A 228 22.54 -29.78 25.40
C ALA A 228 21.26 -30.55 25.06
N VAL A 229 21.35 -31.88 25.01
CA VAL A 229 20.16 -32.73 24.92
C VAL A 229 19.26 -32.49 26.14
N ASN A 230 17.95 -32.41 25.90
CA ASN A 230 16.88 -32.00 26.83
C ASN A 230 16.76 -30.50 27.10
N ASP A 231 17.64 -29.65 26.59
CA ASP A 231 17.38 -28.22 26.59
C ASP A 231 16.17 -27.89 25.72
N THR A 232 15.56 -26.74 26.00
CA THR A 232 14.38 -26.27 25.27
C THR A 232 14.51 -24.82 24.85
N PHE A 233 13.77 -24.46 23.81
CA PHE A 233 13.39 -23.09 23.50
C PHE A 233 11.91 -23.06 23.12
N LYS A 234 11.29 -21.89 23.21
CA LYS A 234 9.86 -21.74 22.92
C LYS A 234 9.59 -20.79 21.78
N VAL A 235 8.47 -20.99 21.09
CA VAL A 235 7.98 -20.16 19.98
C VAL A 235 6.48 -19.94 20.14
N LYS A 236 6.00 -18.75 19.77
CA LYS A 236 4.56 -18.45 19.64
C LYS A 236 4.30 -17.39 18.58
N ASP A 237 3.02 -17.24 18.27
CA ASP A 237 2.49 -16.19 17.39
C ASP A 237 3.22 -16.12 16.05
N VAL A 238 3.38 -17.29 15.41
CA VAL A 238 4.00 -17.41 14.08
C VAL A 238 3.04 -16.90 13.03
N MET A 239 3.48 -15.97 12.21
CA MET A 239 2.75 -15.48 11.05
C MET A 239 3.54 -15.66 9.77
N ILE A 240 2.84 -16.06 8.72
CA ILE A 240 3.35 -16.08 7.34
C ILE A 240 2.26 -15.45 6.48
N ILE A 241 2.59 -14.37 5.78
CA ILE A 241 1.64 -13.68 4.89
C ILE A 241 2.28 -13.56 3.52
N ASP A 242 1.61 -14.10 2.49
CA ASP A 242 1.95 -13.88 1.09
C ASP A 242 1.65 -12.41 0.71
N LEU A 243 2.68 -11.59 0.69
CA LEU A 243 2.57 -10.15 0.41
C LEU A 243 2.25 -9.90 -1.05
N THR A 244 2.80 -10.71 -1.96
CA THR A 244 2.53 -10.57 -3.40
C THR A 244 1.07 -10.85 -3.71
N LYS A 245 0.47 -11.85 -3.05
CA LYS A 245 -0.97 -12.12 -3.13
C LYS A 245 -1.82 -11.03 -2.47
N THR A 246 -1.37 -10.49 -1.35
CA THR A 246 -2.13 -9.51 -0.55
C THR A 246 -2.13 -8.12 -1.18
N PHE A 247 -0.97 -7.64 -1.64
CA PHE A 247 -0.76 -6.26 -2.09
C PHE A 247 -0.54 -6.14 -3.61
N GLY A 248 -0.25 -7.25 -4.30
CA GLY A 248 0.15 -7.24 -5.70
C GLY A 248 1.66 -7.10 -5.89
N ALA A 249 2.16 -7.70 -6.98
CA ALA A 249 3.58 -7.67 -7.32
C ALA A 249 4.08 -6.24 -7.53
N GLY A 250 5.13 -5.86 -6.79
CA GLY A 250 5.71 -4.51 -6.86
C GLY A 250 5.05 -3.49 -5.93
N SER A 251 3.99 -3.88 -5.22
CA SER A 251 3.32 -3.06 -4.20
C SER A 251 3.44 -3.66 -2.80
N GLU A 252 4.32 -4.66 -2.61
CA GLU A 252 4.52 -5.29 -1.31
C GLU A 252 5.24 -4.34 -0.34
N PRO A 253 4.71 -4.15 0.89
CA PRO A 253 5.38 -3.35 1.90
C PRO A 253 6.73 -3.95 2.33
N ASP A 254 7.60 -3.11 2.89
CA ASP A 254 8.83 -3.57 3.54
C ASP A 254 8.56 -4.15 4.95
N VAL A 255 9.62 -4.66 5.59
CA VAL A 255 9.51 -5.32 6.91
C VAL A 255 9.08 -4.34 8.00
N THR A 256 9.52 -3.09 7.93
CA THR A 256 9.20 -2.04 8.91
C THR A 256 7.74 -1.64 8.77
N GLU A 257 7.28 -1.47 7.53
CA GLU A 257 5.89 -1.21 7.21
C GLU A 257 5.00 -2.36 7.68
N MET A 258 5.36 -3.61 7.39
CA MET A 258 4.60 -4.77 7.87
C MET A 258 4.55 -4.85 9.39
N ASP A 259 5.67 -4.63 10.09
CA ASP A 259 5.69 -4.60 11.56
C ASP A 259 4.77 -3.49 12.11
N ARG A 260 4.70 -2.33 11.45
CA ARG A 260 3.76 -1.25 11.78
C ARG A 260 2.32 -1.64 11.49
N ILE A 261 2.03 -2.28 10.36
CA ILE A 261 0.67 -2.76 10.03
C ILE A 261 0.21 -3.79 11.07
N MET A 262 1.09 -4.72 11.47
CA MET A 262 0.78 -5.73 12.47
C MET A 262 0.55 -5.14 13.86
N SER A 263 1.05 -3.93 14.16
CA SER A 263 0.85 -3.22 15.45
C SER A 263 -0.61 -2.97 15.82
N LYS A 264 -1.50 -3.05 14.83
CA LYS A 264 -2.95 -2.90 15.00
C LYS A 264 -3.62 -4.15 15.58
N TYR A 265 -2.95 -5.31 15.48
CA TYR A 265 -3.48 -6.57 15.97
C TYR A 265 -2.92 -6.87 17.36
N PRO A 266 -3.74 -7.42 18.29
CA PRO A 266 -3.25 -7.92 19.56
C PRO A 266 -2.09 -8.91 19.35
N ASN A 267 -1.01 -8.75 20.13
CA ASN A 267 0.22 -9.55 20.02
C ASN A 267 0.91 -9.53 18.63
N LEU A 268 0.54 -8.58 17.77
CA LEU A 268 0.96 -8.56 16.37
C LEU A 268 0.59 -9.87 15.66
N PHE A 269 -0.62 -10.37 15.90
CA PHE A 269 -1.05 -11.69 15.43
C PHE A 269 -2.54 -11.76 15.07
N PHE A 270 -2.84 -12.50 14.01
CA PHE A 270 -4.18 -13.02 13.73
C PHE A 270 -4.10 -14.47 13.22
N GLU A 271 -5.12 -15.26 13.54
CA GLU A 271 -5.28 -16.63 13.04
C GLU A 271 -6.23 -16.62 11.84
N GLY A 272 -5.97 -17.46 10.83
CA GLY A 272 -6.81 -17.54 9.63
C GLY A 272 -6.74 -16.26 8.78
N SER A 273 -7.90 -15.76 8.34
CA SER A 273 -7.99 -14.63 7.41
C SER A 273 -8.60 -13.39 8.04
N VAL A 274 -8.13 -12.23 7.61
CA VAL A 274 -8.70 -10.91 7.92
C VAL A 274 -9.18 -10.25 6.62
N GLY A 275 -10.33 -9.59 6.68
CA GLY A 275 -10.92 -8.90 5.52
C GLY A 275 -10.10 -7.69 5.09
N THR A 276 -9.52 -6.97 6.05
CA THR A 276 -8.73 -5.76 5.79
C THR A 276 -7.47 -5.77 6.65
N LEU A 277 -6.31 -5.87 6.02
CA LEU A 277 -5.01 -5.74 6.69
C LEU A 277 -4.58 -4.28 6.85
N LEU A 278 -4.94 -3.45 5.88
CA LEU A 278 -4.63 -2.02 5.83
C LEU A 278 -5.82 -1.28 5.22
N THR A 279 -6.27 -0.19 5.84
CA THR A 279 -7.37 0.64 5.32
C THR A 279 -6.84 1.85 4.55
N ASN A 280 -7.67 2.46 3.71
CA ASN A 280 -7.35 3.74 3.07
C ASN A 280 -7.09 4.86 4.10
N LYS A 281 -7.75 4.81 5.27
CA LYS A 281 -7.49 5.74 6.38
C LYS A 281 -6.05 5.60 6.89
N ASP A 282 -5.57 4.38 7.05
CA ASP A 282 -4.21 4.13 7.54
C ASP A 282 -3.14 4.62 6.55
N LEU A 283 -3.41 4.48 5.24
CA LEU A 283 -2.54 5.02 4.18
C LEU A 283 -2.51 6.56 4.21
N TYR A 284 -3.68 7.19 4.42
CA TYR A 284 -3.80 8.64 4.51
C TYR A 284 -3.10 9.21 5.74
N GLU A 285 -3.28 8.59 6.91
CA GLU A 285 -2.59 8.99 8.15
C GLU A 285 -1.07 8.90 8.00
N ASP A 286 -0.57 7.88 7.30
CA ASP A 286 0.87 7.75 7.03
C ASP A 286 1.37 8.87 6.11
N PHE A 287 0.68 9.12 4.99
CA PHE A 287 1.03 10.20 4.06
C PHE A 287 1.03 11.58 4.75
N THR A 288 0.02 11.87 5.57
CA THR A 288 -0.03 13.13 6.33
C THR A 288 1.10 13.24 7.36
N SER A 289 1.45 12.14 8.03
CA SER A 289 2.62 12.11 8.93
C SER A 289 3.89 12.45 8.16
N TYR A 290 4.16 11.79 7.02
CA TYR A 290 5.33 12.05 6.17
C TYR A 290 5.44 13.53 5.77
N LEU A 291 4.35 14.12 5.26
CA LEU A 291 4.31 15.53 4.87
C LEU A 291 4.61 16.50 6.03
N THR A 292 4.18 16.17 7.25
CA THR A 292 4.44 17.02 8.43
C THR A 292 5.88 16.92 8.94
N THR A 293 6.57 15.81 8.67
CA THR A 293 8.00 15.63 8.99
C THR A 293 8.93 16.30 7.99
N GLU A 294 8.64 16.23 6.68
CA GLU A 294 9.51 16.80 5.63
C GLU A 294 9.31 18.31 5.42
N ASN A 295 8.13 18.87 5.71
CA ASN A 295 7.90 20.31 5.62
C ASN A 295 8.52 21.14 6.76
N LYS A 296 9.34 20.52 7.64
CA LYS A 296 10.17 21.27 8.59
C LYS A 296 11.45 21.85 7.96
N GLU A 297 11.81 21.46 6.74
CA GLU A 297 13.04 21.93 6.09
C GLU A 297 12.84 23.05 5.05
N TRP A 298 11.61 23.51 4.81
CA TRP A 298 11.33 24.61 3.86
C TRP A 298 10.76 25.88 4.51
N VAL A 299 11.07 26.11 5.79
CA VAL A 299 10.88 27.42 6.42
C VAL A 299 12.25 28.05 6.66
N VAL A 300 12.79 28.68 5.61
CA VAL A 300 13.77 29.78 5.67
C VAL A 300 13.35 30.85 4.67
#